data_AF-A0A920R788-F1
#
_entry.id   AF-A0A920R788-F1
#
_cell.length_a   1.000
_cell.length_b   1.000
_cell.length_c   1.000
_cell.angle_alpha   90.00
_cell.angle_beta   90.00
_cell.angle_gamma   90.00
#
_symmetry.space_group_name_H-M   'P 1'
#
loop_
_entity.id
_entity.type
_entity.pdbx_description
1 polymer ?
#
loop_
_entity_poly.entity_id
_entity_poly.type
_entity_poly.pdbx_seq_one_letter_code
_entity_poly.pdbx_strand_id
1 'polypeptide(L)' 'MNDGIGVVIDASGDGRYGYGVRIGLGDSMTDMSMLPERQLNLQWDGAWDGRTQIIEEGWSAEFFVPWSMMPLPQVKVRVG' A
#
# COMPACT_ATOMS: atom_id res chain seq x y z
N MET A 1 -0.09 -12.82 15.65
CA MET A 1 0.60 -12.49 14.38
C MET A 1 0.23 -13.58 13.39
N ASN A 2 -0.46 -13.26 12.30
CA ASN A 2 -0.50 -14.17 11.16
C ASN A 2 0.69 -13.90 10.25
N ASP A 3 1.08 -14.91 9.49
CA ASP A 3 1.97 -14.70 8.36
C ASP A 3 1.32 -13.72 7.37
N GLY A 4 2.10 -12.80 6.81
CA GLY A 4 1.56 -11.81 5.89
C GLY A 4 2.61 -11.03 5.12
N ILE A 5 2.25 -10.71 3.89
CA ILE A 5 3.08 -9.98 2.93
C ILE A 5 2.54 -8.56 2.86
N GLY A 6 3.44 -7.58 2.88
CA GLY A 6 3.08 -6.17 2.76
C GLY A 6 3.99 -5.45 1.77
N VAL A 7 3.41 -4.44 1.10
CA VAL A 7 4.09 -3.57 0.16
C VAL A 7 3.85 -2.13 0.59
N VAL A 8 4.90 -1.31 0.62
CA VAL A 8 4.80 0.13 0.86
C VAL A 8 5.32 0.86 -0.38
N ILE A 9 4.52 1.79 -0.89
CA ILE A 9 4.80 2.52 -2.13
C ILE A 9 4.87 4.01 -1.82
N ASP A 10 6.01 4.62 -2.13
CA ASP A 10 6.13 6.06 -2.31
C ASP A 10 5.96 6.37 -3.81
N ALA A 11 4.74 6.77 -4.19
CA ALA A 11 4.42 7.09 -5.57
C ALA A 11 4.90 8.48 -6.01
N SER A 12 5.29 9.38 -5.09
CA SER A 12 5.92 10.66 -5.44
C SER A 12 7.43 10.54 -5.66
N GLY A 13 8.08 9.55 -5.03
CA GLY A 13 9.51 9.30 -5.13
C GLY A 13 10.39 10.33 -4.41
N ASP A 14 9.79 11.15 -3.54
CA ASP A 14 10.46 12.22 -2.80
C ASP A 14 10.74 11.87 -1.32
N GLY A 15 10.36 10.67 -0.90
CA GLY A 15 10.56 10.13 0.45
C GLY A 15 9.62 10.72 1.50
N ARG A 16 8.53 11.39 1.10
CA ARG A 16 7.62 12.09 2.02
C ARG A 16 6.27 11.41 2.19
N TYR A 17 5.83 10.65 1.19
CA TYR A 17 4.55 9.96 1.18
C TYR A 17 4.79 8.46 1.14
N GLY A 18 3.86 7.70 1.70
CA GLY A 18 3.89 6.24 1.63
C GLY A 18 2.49 5.66 1.75
N TYR A 19 2.18 4.67 0.94
CA TYR A 19 0.92 3.93 0.99
C TYR A 19 1.24 2.46 1.15
N GLY A 20 0.80 1.88 2.26
CA GLY A 20 1.07 0.50 2.61
C GLY A 20 -0.17 -0.35 2.50
N VAL A 21 -0.05 -1.51 1.87
CA VAL A 21 -1.06 -2.57 1.88
C VAL A 21 -0.43 -3.84 2.41
N ARG A 22 -1.16 -4.61 3.21
CA ARG A 22 -0.73 -5.90 3.72
C ARG A 22 -1.88 -6.88 3.69
N ILE A 23 -1.64 -8.07 3.17
CA ILE A 23 -2.55 -9.20 3.26
C ILE A 23 -1.89 -10.33 4.04
N GLY A 24 -2.63 -10.90 4.98
CA GLY A 24 -2.21 -12.07 5.74
C GLY A 24 -2.80 -13.35 5.16
N LEU A 25 -2.16 -14.48 5.45
CA LEU A 25 -2.69 -15.80 5.08
C LEU A 25 -4.12 -15.97 5.61
N GLY A 26 -5.06 -16.26 4.70
CA GLY A 26 -6.50 -16.27 5.01
C GLY A 26 -7.19 -14.92 4.76
N ASP A 27 -6.65 -14.11 3.85
CA ASP A 27 -7.24 -12.88 3.31
C ASP A 27 -7.53 -11.77 4.36
N SER A 28 -6.78 -11.73 5.46
CA SER A 28 -6.89 -10.60 6.40
C SER A 28 -6.19 -9.37 5.82
N MET A 29 -6.92 -8.28 5.59
CA MET A 29 -6.40 -7.07 4.93
C MET A 29 -6.20 -5.92 5.92
N THR A 30 -5.10 -5.21 5.78
CA THR A 30 -4.80 -3.96 6.51
C THR A 30 -4.01 -3.02 5.62
N ASP A 31 -4.18 -1.73 5.80
CA ASP A 31 -3.46 -0.69 5.07
C ASP A 31 -3.07 0.48 5.96
N MET A 32 -2.27 1.37 5.39
CA MET A 32 -1.82 2.59 6.04
C MET A 32 -1.49 3.66 4.99
N SER A 33 -1.57 4.91 5.40
CA SER A 33 -0.88 6.00 4.70
C SER A 33 0.13 6.69 5.61
N MET A 34 1.18 7.23 5.01
CA MET A 34 2.20 8.04 5.64
C MET A 34 2.18 9.40 4.95
N LEU A 35 1.85 10.43 5.72
CA LEU A 35 1.90 11.83 5.29
C LEU A 35 3.30 12.41 5.56
N PRO A 36 3.59 13.63 5.04
CA PRO A 36 4.81 14.35 5.38
C PRO A 36 5.04 14.43 6.90
N GLU A 37 6.30 14.62 7.28
CA GLU A 37 6.75 14.57 8.68
C GLU A 37 6.55 13.20 9.36
N ARG A 38 6.38 12.12 8.57
CA ARG A 38 6.24 10.72 9.02
C ARG A 38 5.00 10.48 9.90
N GLN A 39 3.91 11.18 9.61
CA GLN A 39 2.64 10.91 10.29
C GLN A 39 2.00 9.65 9.71
N LEU A 40 1.93 8.60 10.54
CA LEU A 40 1.32 7.33 10.18
C LEU A 40 -0.20 7.36 10.44
N ASN A 41 -0.98 7.05 9.41
CA ASN A 41 -2.43 6.87 9.50
C ASN A 41 -2.78 5.40 9.25
N LEU A 42 -3.10 4.68 10.33
CA LEU A 42 -3.57 3.29 10.31
C LEU A 42 -5.09 3.15 10.10
N GLN A 43 -5.80 4.27 9.97
CA GLN A 43 -7.24 4.31 9.64
C GLN A 43 -7.46 4.71 8.18
N TRP A 44 -6.41 4.75 7.38
CA TRP A 44 -6.56 4.82 5.93
C TRP A 44 -7.40 3.61 5.46
N ASP A 45 -8.21 3.79 4.43
CA ASP A 45 -9.08 2.75 3.88
C ASP A 45 -9.08 2.91 2.36
N GLY A 46 -7.98 2.47 1.75
CA GLY A 46 -7.73 2.65 0.33
C GLY A 46 -8.58 1.71 -0.53
N ALA A 47 -8.92 2.14 -1.74
CA ALA A 47 -9.53 1.26 -2.73
C ALA A 47 -8.47 0.33 -3.36
N TRP A 48 -8.15 -0.77 -2.69
CA TRP A 48 -7.28 -1.85 -3.19
C TRP A 48 -7.94 -3.22 -2.95
N ASP A 49 -7.45 -4.25 -3.64
CA ASP A 49 -7.89 -5.63 -3.44
C ASP A 49 -6.68 -6.56 -3.41
N GLY A 50 -6.84 -7.74 -2.83
CA GLY A 50 -5.81 -8.76 -2.81
C GLY A 50 -6.34 -10.12 -2.39
N ARG A 51 -5.61 -11.16 -2.76
CA ARG A 51 -5.98 -12.55 -2.45
C ARG A 51 -4.75 -13.35 -2.06
N THR A 52 -4.98 -14.33 -1.19
CA THR A 52 -3.99 -15.33 -0.81
C THR A 52 -4.37 -16.71 -1.34
N GLN A 53 -3.36 -17.51 -1.66
CA GLN A 53 -3.54 -18.89 -2.08
C GLN A 53 -2.46 -19.78 -1.47
N ILE A 54 -2.86 -20.90 -0.87
CA ILE A 54 -1.92 -21.95 -0.45
C ILE A 54 -1.41 -22.68 -1.69
N ILE A 55 -0.10 -22.87 -1.77
CA ILE A 55 0.62 -23.59 -2.83
C ILE A 55 1.48 -24.69 -2.21
N GLU A 56 2.07 -25.58 -3.01
CA GLU A 56 2.79 -26.77 -2.51
C GLU A 56 3.90 -26.44 -1.50
N GLU A 57 4.64 -25.35 -1.72
CA GLU A 57 5.79 -24.95 -0.90
C GLU A 57 5.49 -23.79 0.08
N GLY A 58 4.22 -23.40 0.22
CA GLY A 58 3.84 -22.27 1.09
C GLY A 58 2.55 -21.62 0.66
N TRP A 59 2.58 -20.30 0.48
CA TRP A 59 1.43 -19.53 0.02
C TRP A 59 1.89 -18.32 -0.79
N SER A 60 1.05 -17.85 -1.69
CA SER A 60 1.25 -16.64 -2.50
C SER A 60 0.23 -15.57 -2.12
N ALA A 61 0.59 -14.31 -2.41
CA ALA A 61 -0.29 -13.15 -2.33
C ALA A 61 -0.29 -12.40 -3.66
N GLU A 62 -1.47 -12.05 -4.16
CA GLU A 62 -1.64 -11.14 -5.28
C GLU A 62 -2.30 -9.85 -4.80
N PHE A 63 -1.85 -8.72 -5.33
CA PHE A 63 -2.35 -7.38 -4.98
C PHE A 63 -2.78 -6.64 -6.24
N PHE A 64 -3.95 -6.00 -6.18
CA PHE A 64 -4.38 -5.01 -7.15
C PHE A 64 -4.41 -3.64 -6.47
N VAL A 65 -3.51 -2.74 -6.88
CA VAL A 65 -3.30 -1.43 -6.26
C VAL A 65 -3.49 -0.33 -7.32
N PRO A 66 -4.69 0.28 -7.43
CA PRO A 66 -4.93 1.41 -8.33
C PRO A 66 -4.16 2.65 -7.87
N TRP A 67 -3.40 3.29 -8.76
CA TRP A 67 -2.71 4.55 -8.44
C TRP A 67 -3.63 5.65 -7.90
N SER A 68 -4.91 5.63 -8.28
CA SER A 68 -5.91 6.58 -7.80
C SER A 68 -6.19 6.52 -6.30
N MET A 69 -5.80 5.43 -5.60
CA MET A 69 -5.90 5.36 -4.14
C MET A 69 -4.83 6.19 -3.43
N MET A 70 -3.83 6.73 -4.14
CA MET A 70 -2.69 7.43 -3.55
C MET A 70 -2.81 8.93 -3.82
N PRO A 71 -3.52 9.71 -2.97
CA PRO A 71 -3.61 11.15 -3.16
C PRO A 71 -2.22 11.79 -3.03
N LEU A 72 -1.75 12.42 -4.10
CA LEU A 72 -0.50 13.15 -4.12
C LEU A 72 -0.75 14.65 -4.36
N PRO A 73 0.10 15.53 -3.81
CA PRO A 73 0.07 16.93 -4.18
C PRO A 73 0.25 17.11 -5.69
N GLN A 74 -0.42 18.12 -6.25
CA GLN A 74 -0.22 18.47 -7.65
C GLN A 74 1.23 18.93 -7.86
N VAL A 75 1.94 18.27 -8.77
CA VAL A 75 3.27 18.70 -9.20
C VAL A 75 3.10 19.99 -9.99
N LYS A 76 3.69 21.10 -9.52
CA LYS A 76 3.83 22.29 -10.36
C LYS A 76 4.78 21.96 -11.50
N VAL A 77 4.24 21.73 -12.69
CA VAL A 77 5.05 21.65 -13.91
C VAL A 77 5.71 23.02 -14.10
N ARG A 78 7.03 23.09 -13.92
CA ARG A 78 7.80 24.25 -14.37
C ARG A 78 7.88 24.17 -15.89
N VAL A 79 7.07 24.97 -16.56
CA VAL A 79 7.28 25.26 -17.98
C VAL A 79 8.50 26.18 -18.03
N GLY A 80 9.59 25.65 -18.58
CA GLY A 80 10.80 26.42 -18.92
C GLY A 80 10.62 27.20 -20.21
#